data_AF-A0A1Y1MX46-F1
#
_entry.id   AF-A0A1Y1MX46-F1
#
_cell.length_a   1.000
_cell.length_b   1.000
_cell.length_c   1.000
_cell.angle_alpha   90.00
_cell.angle_beta   90.00
_cell.angle_gamma   90.00
#
_symmetry.space_group_name_H-M   'P 1'
#
loop_
_entity.id
_entity.type
_entity.pdbx_description
1 polymer ?
#
loop_
_entity_poly.entity_id
_entity_poly.type
_entity_poly.pdbx_seq_one_letter_code
_entity_poly.pdbx_strand_id
1 'polypeptide(L)'
;VAVDYVAPAMRMMAMSNENLGKAYHLTPGVQEDISVNEYFRIAQQHTGIALSALAYGDWVHALLQADKSGVELGLKPLFPMLMEKVKNNRTRWELFEGMAMFNNDRTVAALKTSEHFQSLRPAPIKTK
;
A
#
# COMPACT_ATOMS: atom_id res chain seq x y z
N VAL A 1 -1.30 -4.97 -1.19
CA VAL A 1 -1.20 -6.45 -1.31
C VAL A 1 -1.75 -6.84 -2.66
N ALA A 2 -1.03 -7.68 -3.40
CA ALA A 2 -1.44 -8.06 -4.75
C ALA A 2 -2.61 -9.08 -4.71
N VAL A 3 -3.55 -8.97 -5.65
CA VAL A 3 -4.78 -9.78 -5.67
C VAL A 3 -4.51 -11.26 -5.95
N ASP A 4 -3.47 -11.54 -6.72
CA ASP A 4 -2.94 -12.86 -7.05
C ASP A 4 -2.33 -13.57 -5.83
N TYR A 5 -1.95 -12.85 -4.78
CA TYR A 5 -1.68 -13.43 -3.46
C TYR A 5 -2.97 -13.66 -2.67
N VAL A 6 -3.83 -12.63 -2.58
CA VAL A 6 -5.02 -12.63 -1.70
C VAL A 6 -6.00 -13.74 -2.08
N ALA A 7 -6.36 -13.85 -3.36
CA ALA A 7 -7.41 -14.77 -3.78
C ALA A 7 -7.05 -16.26 -3.56
N PRO A 8 -5.85 -16.74 -3.93
CA PRO A 8 -5.43 -18.09 -3.59
C PRO A 8 -5.26 -18.32 -2.09
N ALA A 9 -4.69 -17.36 -1.35
CA ALA A 9 -4.54 -17.48 0.10
C ALA A 9 -5.90 -17.66 0.81
N MET A 10 -6.90 -16.85 0.43
CA MET A 10 -8.27 -16.99 0.93
C MET A 10 -8.85 -18.36 0.62
N ARG A 11 -8.73 -18.82 -0.63
CA ARG A 11 -9.21 -20.15 -1.04
C ARG A 11 -8.58 -21.26 -0.20
N MET A 12 -7.27 -21.22 -0.02
CA MET A 12 -6.53 -22.26 0.71
C MET A 12 -6.91 -22.30 2.19
N MET A 13 -7.04 -21.14 2.83
CA MET A 13 -7.48 -21.10 4.22
C MET A 13 -8.93 -21.57 4.37
N ALA A 14 -9.82 -21.20 3.44
CA ALA A 14 -11.24 -21.58 3.49
C ALA A 14 -11.49 -23.09 3.27
N MET A 15 -10.57 -23.80 2.62
CA MET A 15 -10.70 -25.25 2.35
C MET A 15 -10.30 -26.14 3.53
N SER A 16 -9.82 -25.59 4.65
CA SER A 16 -9.46 -26.37 5.84
C SER A 16 -10.36 -26.03 7.02
N ASN A 17 -11.04 -27.04 7.56
CA ASN A 17 -11.85 -26.91 8.77
C ASN A 17 -11.04 -26.49 9.99
N GLU A 18 -9.72 -26.69 10.00
CA GLU A 18 -8.83 -26.21 11.06
C GLU A 18 -8.81 -24.68 11.16
N ASN A 19 -9.23 -23.97 10.12
CA ASN A 19 -9.28 -22.51 10.08
C ASN A 19 -10.63 -21.93 10.54
N LEU A 20 -11.60 -22.77 10.89
CA LEU A 20 -12.92 -22.33 11.33
C LEU A 20 -12.83 -21.51 12.64
N GLY A 21 -13.57 -20.41 12.72
CA GLY A 21 -13.60 -19.53 13.89
C GLY A 21 -12.33 -18.70 14.12
N LYS A 22 -11.37 -18.71 13.19
CA LYS A 22 -10.13 -17.93 13.27
C LYS A 22 -10.20 -16.67 12.38
N ALA A 23 -9.38 -15.69 12.72
CA ALA A 23 -9.19 -14.45 11.95
C ALA A 23 -7.74 -14.34 11.46
N TYR A 24 -7.58 -13.78 10.26
CA TYR A 24 -6.32 -13.71 9.52
C TYR A 24 -6.13 -12.31 8.93
N HIS A 25 -4.89 -11.83 8.91
CA HIS A 25 -4.51 -10.61 8.22
C HIS A 25 -3.80 -10.98 6.92
N LEU A 26 -4.41 -10.65 5.78
CA LEU A 26 -3.82 -10.84 4.45
C LEU A 26 -3.01 -9.61 4.07
N THR A 27 -1.93 -9.38 4.81
CA THR A 27 -1.02 -8.25 4.64
C THR A 27 0.40 -8.75 4.40
N PRO A 28 1.31 -7.92 3.84
CA PRO A 28 2.73 -8.23 3.83
C PRO A 28 3.22 -8.39 5.28
N GLY A 29 4.33 -9.12 5.47
CA GLY A 29 5.00 -9.10 6.76
C GLY A 29 5.48 -7.68 7.10
N VAL A 30 5.65 -7.38 8.38
CA VAL A 30 6.12 -6.06 8.84
C VAL A 30 7.46 -5.67 8.20
N GLN A 31 8.32 -6.66 7.94
CA GLN A 31 9.63 -6.46 7.29
C GLN A 31 9.54 -6.28 5.77
N GLU A 32 8.39 -6.60 5.18
CA GLU A 32 8.13 -6.52 3.73
C GLU A 32 7.29 -5.27 3.39
N ASP A 33 6.85 -4.52 4.40
CA ASP A 33 6.12 -3.27 4.21
C ASP A 33 7.07 -2.15 3.80
N ILE A 34 6.69 -1.38 2.78
CA ILE A 34 7.53 -0.32 2.23
C ILE A 34 6.88 1.04 2.46
N SER A 35 7.70 2.03 2.83
CA SER A 35 7.22 3.40 2.95
C SER A 35 6.83 3.98 1.58
N VAL A 36 5.99 5.03 1.58
CA VAL A 36 5.64 5.79 0.37
C VAL A 36 6.88 6.35 -0.33
N ASN A 37 7.89 6.80 0.44
CA ASN A 37 9.14 7.30 -0.12
C ASN A 37 9.92 6.20 -0.83
N GLU A 38 9.97 5.00 -0.23
CA GLU A 38 10.63 3.85 -0.83
C GLU A 38 9.92 3.38 -2.11
N TYR A 39 8.59 3.39 -2.10
CA TYR A 39 7.79 3.14 -3.30
C TYR A 39 8.14 4.09 -4.45
N PHE A 40 8.18 5.41 -4.21
CA PHE A 40 8.53 6.38 -5.24
C PHE A 40 10.00 6.27 -5.70
N ARG A 41 10.92 5.92 -4.80
CA ARG A 41 12.31 5.62 -5.15
C ARG A 41 12.40 4.47 -6.15
N ILE A 42 11.69 3.37 -5.89
CA ILE A 42 11.60 2.22 -6.80
C ILE A 42 10.92 2.64 -8.12
N ALA A 43 9.82 3.40 -8.07
CA ALA A 43 9.12 3.87 -9.26
C ALA A 43 10.01 4.73 -10.17
N GLN A 44 10.83 5.61 -9.59
CA GLN A 44 11.81 6.41 -10.33
C GLN A 44 12.85 5.51 -11.03
N GLN A 45 13.35 4.46 -10.36
CA GLN A 45 14.31 3.51 -10.96
C GLN A 45 13.74 2.78 -12.19
N HIS A 46 12.43 2.50 -12.20
CA HIS A 46 11.78 1.75 -13.29
C HIS A 46 11.22 2.63 -14.41
N THR A 47 10.80 3.86 -14.11
CA THR A 47 10.18 4.76 -15.10
C THR A 47 11.18 5.74 -15.73
N GLY A 48 12.31 6.00 -15.06
CA GLY A 48 13.26 7.04 -15.46
C GLY A 48 12.73 8.47 -15.24
N ILE A 49 11.55 8.64 -14.64
CA ILE A 49 10.97 9.95 -14.33
C ILE A 49 11.68 10.50 -13.09
N ALA A 50 12.27 11.68 -13.22
CA ALA A 50 12.85 12.38 -12.08
C ALA A 50 11.75 12.79 -11.10
N LEU A 51 11.85 12.35 -9.84
CA LEU A 51 10.93 12.70 -8.77
C LEU A 51 11.70 13.46 -7.68
N SER A 52 11.04 14.44 -7.07
CA SER A 52 11.55 15.20 -5.92
C SER A 52 10.61 15.03 -4.74
N ALA A 53 11.17 14.69 -3.58
CA ALA A 53 10.41 14.63 -2.34
C ALA A 53 10.12 16.04 -1.83
N LEU A 54 8.87 16.29 -1.42
CA LEU A 54 8.42 17.54 -0.82
C LEU A 54 7.70 17.24 0.49
N ALA A 55 7.72 18.18 1.43
CA ALA A 55 6.79 18.11 2.55
C ALA A 55 5.34 18.13 2.02
N TYR A 56 4.43 17.43 2.69
CA TYR A 56 3.07 17.24 2.19
C TYR A 56 2.36 18.55 1.84
N GLY A 57 2.49 19.58 2.69
CA GLY A 57 1.92 20.91 2.44
C GLY A 57 2.48 21.57 1.18
N ASP A 58 3.79 21.49 0.96
CA ASP A 58 4.45 22.05 -0.22
C ASP A 58 4.03 21.30 -1.49
N TRP A 59 3.87 19.97 -1.40
CA TRP A 59 3.36 19.15 -2.50
C TRP A 59 1.92 19.51 -2.86
N VAL A 60 1.03 19.70 -1.88
CA VAL A 60 -0.36 20.16 -2.11
C VAL A 60 -0.35 21.56 -2.74
N HIS A 61 0.53 22.45 -2.29
CA HIS A 61 0.66 23.77 -2.89
C HIS A 61 1.08 23.69 -4.36
N ALA A 62 2.10 22.88 -4.69
CA ALA A 62 2.55 22.67 -6.06
C ALA A 62 1.43 22.08 -6.94
N LEU A 63 0.65 21.12 -6.42
CA LEU A 63 -0.50 20.54 -7.09
C LEU A 63 -1.56 21.60 -7.44
N LEU A 64 -1.86 22.52 -6.52
CA LEU A 64 -2.79 23.63 -6.75
C LEU A 64 -2.28 24.64 -7.77
N GLN A 65 -0.97 24.92 -7.80
CA GLN A 65 -0.39 25.80 -8.83
C GLN A 65 -0.47 25.16 -10.22
N ALA A 66 -0.22 23.86 -10.31
CA ALA A 66 -0.37 23.11 -11.57
C ALA A 66 -1.83 23.08 -12.05
N ASP A 67 -2.80 22.98 -11.15
CA ASP A 67 -4.22 23.06 -11.52
C ASP A 67 -4.56 24.44 -12.12
N LYS A 68 -4.09 25.51 -11.46
CA LYS A 68 -4.32 26.90 -11.90
C LYS A 68 -3.67 27.23 -13.24
N SER A 69 -2.56 26.57 -13.60
CA SER A 69 -1.91 26.78 -14.89
C SER A 69 -2.62 26.08 -16.05
N GLY A 70 -3.73 25.39 -15.80
CA GLY A 70 -4.54 24.73 -16.82
C GLY A 70 -4.06 23.33 -17.19
N VAL A 71 -3.12 22.75 -16.42
CA VAL A 71 -2.69 21.35 -16.61
C VAL A 71 -3.84 20.42 -16.22
N GLU A 72 -4.14 19.46 -17.09
CA GLU A 72 -5.09 18.41 -16.75
C GLU A 72 -4.48 17.42 -15.76
N LEU A 73 -4.85 17.60 -14.48
CA LEU A 73 -4.38 16.76 -13.40
C LEU A 73 -5.33 15.58 -13.18
N GLY A 74 -4.85 14.35 -13.42
CA GLY A 74 -5.58 13.13 -13.09
C GLY A 74 -5.93 12.99 -11.59
N LEU A 75 -5.30 13.78 -10.72
CA LEU A 75 -5.56 13.80 -9.28
C LEU A 75 -6.75 14.70 -8.86
N LYS A 76 -7.37 15.47 -9.77
CA LYS A 76 -8.51 16.35 -9.45
C LYS A 76 -9.63 15.68 -8.64
N PRO A 77 -10.07 14.45 -8.98
CA PRO A 77 -11.12 13.77 -8.20
C PRO A 77 -10.74 13.51 -6.74
N LEU A 78 -9.45 13.51 -6.41
CA LEU A 78 -8.93 13.24 -5.06
C LEU A 78 -8.70 14.52 -4.23
N PHE A 79 -8.90 15.72 -4.79
CA PHE A 79 -8.66 16.98 -4.08
C PHE A 79 -9.37 17.07 -2.72
N PRO A 80 -10.63 16.65 -2.56
CA PRO A 80 -11.27 16.64 -1.24
C PRO A 80 -10.49 15.82 -0.22
N MET A 81 -9.98 14.65 -0.59
CA MET A 81 -9.18 13.80 0.29
C MET A 81 -7.82 14.43 0.65
N LEU A 82 -7.22 15.14 -0.32
CA LEU A 82 -5.87 15.69 -0.23
C LEU A 82 -5.80 17.09 0.39
N MET A 83 -6.91 17.83 0.45
CA MET A 83 -6.87 19.26 0.79
C MET A 83 -7.86 19.64 1.89
N GLU A 84 -9.00 18.96 1.99
CA GLU A 84 -10.02 19.25 2.99
C GLU A 84 -9.50 18.90 4.39
N LYS A 85 -9.47 19.89 5.29
CA LYS A 85 -9.13 19.66 6.69
C LYS A 85 -10.34 19.08 7.42
N VAL A 86 -10.22 17.83 7.86
CA VAL A 86 -11.37 17.07 8.40
C VAL A 86 -11.29 16.84 9.91
N LYS A 87 -10.08 16.73 10.48
CA LYS A 87 -9.89 16.52 11.94
C LYS A 87 -8.53 17.03 12.38
N ASN A 88 -8.48 17.76 13.50
CA ASN A 88 -7.24 18.26 14.10
C ASN A 88 -6.33 19.00 13.08
N ASN A 89 -6.93 19.75 12.16
CA ASN A 89 -6.24 20.43 11.06
C ASN A 89 -5.44 19.51 10.11
N ARG A 90 -5.82 18.23 10.02
CA ARG A 90 -5.27 17.23 9.10
C ARG A 90 -6.28 16.86 8.02
N THR A 91 -5.79 16.57 6.81
CA THR A 91 -6.58 16.05 5.70
C THR A 91 -6.90 14.57 5.90
N ARG A 92 -7.83 14.02 5.09
CA ARG A 92 -8.11 12.57 5.13
C ARG A 92 -6.85 11.77 4.84
N TRP A 93 -6.04 12.23 3.89
CA TRP A 93 -4.75 11.61 3.57
C TRP A 93 -3.76 11.67 4.73
N GLU A 94 -3.58 12.83 5.37
CA GLU A 94 -2.70 12.97 6.54
C GLU A 94 -3.17 12.09 7.71
N LEU A 95 -4.48 11.89 7.88
CA LEU A 95 -5.00 10.99 8.93
C LEU A 95 -4.63 9.51 8.73
N PHE A 96 -4.27 9.09 7.51
CA PHE A 96 -3.75 7.76 7.25
C PHE A 96 -2.27 7.61 7.64
N GLU A 97 -1.58 8.68 7.99
CA GLU A 97 -0.19 8.56 8.48
C GLU A 97 -0.17 7.79 9.81
N GLY A 98 0.74 6.80 9.89
CA GLY A 98 0.88 5.95 11.08
C GLY A 98 -0.23 4.91 11.24
N MET A 99 -0.81 4.41 10.13
CA MET A 99 -1.73 3.27 10.19
C MET A 99 -1.13 2.10 10.96
N ALA A 100 -2.01 1.33 11.63
CA ALA A 100 -1.61 0.13 12.34
C ALA A 100 -0.97 -0.88 11.39
N MET A 101 0.18 -1.42 11.80
CA MET A 101 0.78 -2.59 11.18
C MET A 101 0.14 -3.85 11.76
N PHE A 102 -0.25 -4.77 10.89
CA PHE A 102 -0.92 -6.00 11.29
C PHE A 102 0.08 -7.17 11.32
N ASN A 103 0.05 -7.94 12.41
CA ASN A 103 0.77 -9.21 12.48
C ASN A 103 0.07 -10.25 11.58
N ASN A 104 0.84 -10.94 10.74
CA ASN A 104 0.34 -11.95 9.81
C ASN A 104 0.78 -13.40 10.14
N ASP A 105 1.27 -13.68 11.35
CA ASP A 105 1.79 -14.99 11.77
C ASP A 105 0.77 -16.12 11.59
N ARG A 106 -0.51 -15.86 11.91
CA ARG A 106 -1.60 -16.84 11.70
C ARG A 106 -1.80 -17.16 10.23
N THR A 107 -1.71 -16.15 9.37
CA THR A 107 -1.81 -16.30 7.91
C THR A 107 -0.63 -17.13 7.40
N VAL A 108 0.59 -16.78 7.84
CA VAL A 108 1.81 -17.52 7.46
C VAL A 108 1.71 -18.98 7.92
N ALA A 109 1.27 -19.24 9.15
CA ALA A 109 1.10 -20.60 9.67
C ALA A 109 0.06 -21.40 8.88
N ALA A 110 -1.11 -20.80 8.59
CA ALA A 110 -2.19 -21.47 7.87
C ALA A 110 -1.86 -21.75 6.39
N LEU A 111 -0.99 -20.94 5.78
CA LEU A 111 -0.59 -21.15 4.40
C LEU A 111 0.62 -22.10 4.28
N LYS A 112 1.55 -22.11 5.25
CA LYS A 112 2.72 -23.02 5.26
C LYS A 112 2.36 -24.51 5.17
N THR A 113 1.17 -24.90 5.63
CA THR A 113 0.69 -26.28 5.56
C THR A 113 0.23 -26.69 4.16
N SER A 114 0.16 -25.75 3.22
CA SER A 114 -0.15 -26.02 1.82
C SER A 114 1.12 -26.16 0.96
N GLU A 115 1.12 -27.13 0.06
CA GLU A 115 2.23 -27.38 -0.87
C GLU A 115 2.51 -26.22 -1.85
N HIS A 116 1.63 -25.21 -1.92
CA HIS A 116 1.71 -24.08 -2.87
C HIS A 116 2.07 -22.73 -2.23
N PHE A 117 2.45 -22.67 -0.95
CA PHE A 117 2.69 -21.39 -0.28
C PHE A 117 3.87 -20.60 -0.84
N GLN A 118 4.95 -21.27 -1.26
CA GLN A 118 6.13 -20.58 -1.78
C GLN A 118 5.85 -19.89 -3.13
N SER A 119 4.92 -20.41 -3.95
CA SER A 119 4.55 -19.80 -5.23
C SER A 119 3.65 -18.57 -5.10
N LEU A 120 3.15 -18.27 -3.89
CA LEU A 120 2.29 -17.11 -3.65
C LEU A 120 3.07 -15.86 -3.26
N ARG A 121 4.36 -15.98 -2.92
CA ARG A 121 5.16 -14.80 -2.60
C ARG A 121 5.45 -14.03 -3.89
N PRO A 122 5.10 -12.73 -3.96
CA PRO A 122 5.53 -11.91 -5.08
C PRO A 122 7.07 -11.98 -5.16
N ALA A 123 7.59 -12.08 -6.38
CA ALA A 123 9.04 -12.12 -6.58
C ALA A 123 9.68 -10.91 -5.88
N PRO A 124 10.82 -11.10 -5.19
CA PRO A 124 11.51 -9.98 -4.57
C PRO A 124 11.82 -8.93 -5.65
N ILE A 125 11.47 -7.68 -5.37
CA ILE A 125 11.84 -6.56 -6.24
C ILE A 125 13.36 -6.50 -6.23
N LYS A 126 13.98 -6.79 -7.38
CA LYS A 126 15.44 -6.74 -7.53
C LYS A 126 15.89 -5.28 -7.45
N THR A 127 16.38 -4.85 -6.29
CA THR A 127 17.14 -3.61 -6.17
C THR A 127 18.50 -3.82 -6.82
N LYS A 128 18.76 -3.12 -7.92
CA LYS A 128 20.12 -3.00 -8.49
C LYS A 128 20.96 -2.06 -7.64
#